data_AF-A0A9P0JTK4-F1
#
_entry.id   AF-A0A9P0JTK4-F1
#
_cell.length_a   1.000
_cell.length_b   1.000
_cell.length_c   1.000
_cell.angle_alpha   90.00
_cell.angle_beta   90.00
_cell.angle_gamma   90.00
#
_symmetry.space_group_name_H-M   'P 1'
#
loop_
_entity.id
_entity.type
_entity.pdbx_description
1 polymer ?
#
loop_
_entity_poly.entity_id
_entity_poly.type
_entity_poly.pdbx_seq_one_letter_code
_entity_poly.pdbx_strand_id
1 'polypeptide(L)'
;MEAFRCAYYPNCYPAFDGNKNLYSLKTLPESSGEVSLNIDGLPDSKPVVFKISIKLARQFDLSILQNYASCRDLTQIQSVCQLLGVVLRARPYLELINVGRNFYSPPPEMLVVQNCSEGSIRLCR
;
A
#
# COMPACT_ATOMS: atom_id res chain seq x y z
N MET A 1 -1.49 8.91 4.23
CA MET A 1 -0.03 8.84 3.99
C MET A 1 0.38 9.52 2.69
N GLU A 2 -0.31 9.27 1.57
CA GLU A 2 0.10 9.79 0.25
C GLU A 2 0.22 11.33 0.18
N ALA A 3 -0.75 12.07 0.72
CA ALA A 3 -0.67 13.53 0.79
C ALA A 3 0.56 14.03 1.58
N PHE A 4 0.94 13.35 2.67
CA PHE A 4 2.16 13.67 3.42
C PHE A 4 3.42 13.36 2.59
N ARG A 5 3.44 12.21 1.91
CA ARG A 5 4.55 11.81 1.03
C ARG A 5 4.78 12.84 -0.07
N CYS A 6 3.73 13.34 -0.73
CA CYS A 6 3.86 14.37 -1.76
C CYS A 6 4.48 15.67 -1.24
N ALA A 7 4.12 16.10 -0.02
CA ALA A 7 4.60 17.35 0.56
C ALA A 7 6.06 17.25 1.06
N TYR A 8 6.44 16.14 1.70
CA TYR A 8 7.75 16.01 2.36
C TYR A 8 8.76 15.20 1.56
N TYR A 9 8.30 14.26 0.73
CA TYR A 9 9.14 13.28 0.02
C TYR A 9 8.69 13.07 -1.44
N PRO A 10 8.63 14.13 -2.28
CA PRO A 10 8.00 14.06 -3.60
C PRO A 10 8.63 13.01 -4.53
N ASN A 11 9.96 12.82 -4.43
CA ASN A 11 10.75 11.89 -5.25
C ASN A 11 11.00 10.54 -4.58
N CYS A 12 10.29 10.23 -3.48
CA CYS A 12 10.39 8.95 -2.80
C CYS A 12 9.01 8.30 -2.67
N TYR A 13 8.98 6.99 -2.87
CA TYR A 13 7.76 6.17 -2.79
C TYR A 13 7.95 5.10 -1.70
N PRO A 14 7.92 5.50 -0.42
CA PRO A 14 8.04 4.56 0.67
C PRO A 14 6.81 3.65 0.77
N ALA A 15 7.03 2.41 1.20
CA ALA A 15 5.98 1.44 1.44
C ALA A 15 5.43 1.58 2.87
N PHE A 16 4.13 1.81 3.00
CA PHE A 16 3.45 2.00 4.27
C PHE A 16 2.60 0.77 4.61
N ASP A 17 2.67 0.32 5.86
CA ASP A 17 1.95 -0.88 6.32
C ASP A 17 0.47 -0.63 6.66
N GLY A 18 0.01 0.62 6.58
CA GLY A 18 -1.34 1.03 6.98
C GLY A 18 -1.44 1.49 8.44
N ASN A 19 -0.35 1.44 9.21
CA ASN A 19 -0.34 1.79 10.63
C ASN A 19 0.86 2.69 10.99
N LYS A 20 1.98 2.10 11.43
CA LYS A 20 3.14 2.85 11.96
C LYS A 20 4.43 2.61 11.19
N ASN A 21 4.52 1.56 10.39
CA ASN A 21 5.77 1.20 9.74
C ASN A 21 5.81 1.78 8.32
N LEU A 22 6.87 2.53 8.06
CA LEU A 22 7.17 3.12 6.77
C LEU A 22 8.56 2.65 6.32
N TYR A 23 8.61 1.97 5.18
CA TYR A 23 9.84 1.39 4.64
C TYR A 23 10.28 2.14 3.40
N SER A 24 11.58 2.36 3.26
CA SER A 24 12.17 3.08 2.12
C SER A 24 13.54 2.50 1.81
N LEU A 25 13.94 2.59 0.53
CA LEU A 25 15.28 2.16 0.10
C LEU A 25 16.36 3.14 0.55
N LYS A 26 16.05 4.43 0.54
CA LYS A 26 16.94 5.51 0.99
C LYS A 26 16.45 6.02 2.34
N THR A 27 17.38 6.37 3.22
CA THR A 27 17.04 7.02 4.49
C THR A 27 16.27 8.30 4.22
N LEU A 28 15.05 8.37 4.76
CA LEU A 28 14.23 9.58 4.69
C LEU A 28 14.73 10.58 5.74
N PRO A 29 14.80 11.88 5.43
CA PRO A 29 15.07 12.89 6.44
C PRO A 29 13.93 12.89 7.47
N GLU A 30 14.29 13.02 8.75
CA GLU A 30 13.31 13.13 9.82
C GLU A 30 12.41 14.33 9.56
N SER A 31 11.10 14.12 9.70
CA SER A 31 10.12 15.16 9.44
C SER A 31 8.94 15.01 10.38
N SER A 32 8.34 16.12 10.74
CA SER A 32 7.06 16.16 11.43
C SER A 32 6.21 17.23 10.79
N GLY A 33 4.92 16.93 10.61
CA GLY A 33 4.01 17.82 9.91
C GLY A 33 2.56 17.44 10.16
N GLU A 34 1.68 18.28 9.65
CA GLU A 34 0.24 18.06 9.70
C GLU A 34 -0.32 17.97 8.29
N VAL A 35 -1.27 17.08 8.08
CA VAL A 35 -2.00 16.92 6.82
C VAL A 35 -3.48 16.90 7.12
N SER A 36 -4.19 17.85 6.53
CA SER A 36 -5.64 17.93 6.59
C SER A 36 -6.24 17.18 5.42
N LEU A 37 -7.16 16.25 5.69
CA LEU A 37 -7.92 15.54 4.68
C LEU A 37 -9.38 15.96 4.78
N ASN A 38 -9.96 16.37 3.66
CA ASN A 38 -11.40 16.50 3.51
C ASN A 38 -11.95 15.11 3.21
N ILE A 39 -12.97 14.68 3.96
CA ILE A 39 -13.64 13.41 3.71
C ILE A 39 -14.77 13.70 2.72
N ASP A 40 -14.61 13.26 1.48
CA ASP A 40 -15.61 13.44 0.44
C ASP A 40 -16.91 12.68 0.80
N GLY A 41 -18.06 13.31 0.58
CA GLY A 41 -19.39 12.70 0.79
C GLY A 41 -20.18 13.18 2.01
N LEU A 42 -19.64 14.11 2.81
CA LEU A 42 -20.39 14.72 3.91
C LEU A 42 -20.33 16.26 3.78
N PRO A 43 -21.41 16.92 3.31
CA PRO A 43 -21.38 18.31 2.81
C PRO A 43 -21.03 19.40 3.84
N ASP A 44 -20.91 19.06 5.13
CA ASP A 44 -20.50 19.99 6.21
C ASP A 44 -19.43 19.39 7.15
N SER A 45 -18.69 18.38 6.70
CA SER A 45 -17.68 17.75 7.55
C SER A 45 -16.46 18.64 7.74
N LYS A 46 -16.07 18.87 9.00
CA LYS A 46 -14.80 19.54 9.32
C LYS A 46 -13.63 18.70 8.78
N PRO A 47 -12.60 19.33 8.20
CA PRO A 47 -11.40 18.62 7.76
C PRO A 47 -10.78 17.85 8.92
N VAL A 48 -10.45 16.59 8.69
CA VAL A 48 -9.73 15.80 9.69
C VAL A 48 -8.25 16.08 9.56
N VAL A 49 -7.67 16.66 10.61
CA VAL A 49 -6.24 16.98 10.67
C VAL A 49 -5.48 15.82 11.29
N PHE A 50 -4.51 15.30 10.54
CA PHE A 50 -3.60 14.26 10.99
C PHE A 50 -2.23 14.84 11.29
N LYS A 51 -1.72 14.63 12.51
CA LYS A 51 -0.33 14.94 12.86
C LYS A 51 0.53 13.72 12.60
N ILE A 52 1.56 13.86 11.77
CA ILE A 52 2.43 12.78 11.32
C ILE A 52 3.87 13.13 11.68
N SER A 53 4.59 12.17 12.27
CA SER A 53 6.02 12.29 12.55
C SER A 53 6.76 11.06 12.03
N ILE A 54 7.77 11.27 11.20
CA ILE A 54 8.61 10.22 10.65
C ILE A 54 9.98 10.28 11.32
N LYS A 55 10.38 9.17 11.94
CA LYS A 55 11.68 8.98 12.61
C LYS A 55 12.29 7.68 12.14
N LEU A 56 13.62 7.63 12.05
CA LEU A 56 14.31 6.40 11.70
C LEU A 56 14.21 5.40 12.86
N ALA A 57 13.47 4.31 12.65
CA ALA A 57 13.32 3.26 13.66
C ALA A 57 14.40 2.18 13.55
N ARG A 58 14.71 1.73 12.33
CA ARG A 58 15.66 0.64 12.07
C ARG A 58 16.19 0.68 10.64
N GLN A 59 17.42 0.21 10.45
CA GLN A 59 17.98 -0.11 9.14
C GLN A 59 18.04 -1.63 8.96
N PHE A 60 17.75 -2.10 7.75
CA PHE A 60 17.74 -3.52 7.42
C PHE A 60 18.81 -3.83 6.39
N ASP A 61 19.65 -4.81 6.70
CA ASP A 61 20.50 -5.43 5.70
C ASP A 61 19.75 -6.62 5.06
N LEU A 62 19.52 -6.53 3.75
CA LEU A 62 18.85 -7.57 2.97
C LEU A 62 19.80 -8.68 2.50
N SER A 63 21.12 -8.55 2.72
CA SER A 63 22.12 -9.58 2.38
C SER A 63 21.80 -10.93 3.06
N ILE A 64 21.16 -10.89 4.23
CA ILE A 64 20.68 -12.05 4.98
C ILE A 64 19.79 -12.99 4.16
N LEU A 65 19.05 -12.47 3.16
CA LEU A 65 18.18 -13.28 2.32
C LEU A 65 18.96 -14.26 1.44
N GLN A 66 20.21 -13.94 1.09
CA GLN A 66 21.06 -14.83 0.29
C GLN A 66 21.43 -16.11 1.06
N ASN A 67 21.57 -16.00 2.38
CA ASN A 67 21.98 -17.10 3.25
C ASN A 67 20.88 -17.47 4.25
N TYR A 68 19.60 -17.26 3.90
CA TYR A 68 18.48 -17.38 4.85
C TYR A 68 18.42 -18.77 5.50
N ALA A 69 18.73 -19.84 4.74
CA ALA A 69 18.67 -21.22 5.21
C ALA A 69 19.73 -21.53 6.28
N SER A 70 20.84 -20.80 6.27
CA SER A 70 21.95 -20.95 7.22
C SER A 70 21.89 -19.91 8.34
N CYS A 71 20.99 -18.94 8.23
CA CYS A 71 20.91 -17.84 9.16
C CYS A 71 20.31 -18.31 10.49
N ARG A 72 20.98 -17.96 11.60
CA ARG A 72 20.58 -18.34 12.96
C ARG A 72 19.70 -17.29 13.65
N ASP A 73 19.72 -16.05 13.16
CA ASP A 73 18.91 -14.97 13.73
C ASP A 73 17.51 -14.94 13.10
N LEU A 74 16.63 -15.77 13.64
CA LEU A 74 15.23 -15.86 13.19
C LEU A 74 14.48 -14.53 13.35
N THR A 75 14.83 -13.71 14.33
CA THR A 75 14.20 -12.41 14.57
C THR A 75 14.51 -11.43 13.44
N GLN A 76 15.78 -11.41 13.00
CA GLN A 76 16.19 -10.60 11.85
C GLN A 76 15.50 -11.07 10.57
N ILE A 77 15.46 -12.38 10.31
CA ILE A 77 14.75 -12.96 9.14
C ILE A 77 13.27 -12.57 9.16
N GLN A 78 12.59 -12.74 10.31
CA GLN A 78 11.18 -12.39 10.44
C GLN A 78 10.94 -10.91 10.11
N SER A 79 11.78 -10.02 10.63
CA SER A 79 11.66 -8.58 10.39
C SER A 79 11.85 -8.23 8.91
N VAL A 80 12.80 -8.89 8.23
CA VAL A 80 13.03 -8.70 6.79
C VAL A 80 11.87 -9.25 5.96
N CYS A 81 11.34 -10.43 6.30
CA CYS A 81 10.15 -10.99 5.66
C CYS A 81 8.93 -10.07 5.83
N GLN A 82 8.75 -9.47 7.00
CA GLN A 82 7.69 -8.49 7.25
C GLN A 82 7.87 -7.23 6.39
N LEU A 83 9.09 -6.69 6.31
CA LEU A 83 9.44 -5.57 5.43
C LEU A 83 9.10 -5.90 3.97
N LEU A 84 9.54 -7.05 3.47
CA LEU A 84 9.25 -7.49 2.10
C LEU A 84 7.75 -7.63 1.87
N GLY A 85 7.03 -8.20 2.82
CA GLY A 85 5.57 -8.33 2.75
C GLY A 85 4.86 -6.99 2.63
N VAL A 86 5.34 -5.93 3.28
CA VAL A 86 4.77 -4.58 3.14
C VAL A 86 5.15 -3.97 1.79
N VAL A 87 6.42 -4.05 1.40
CA VAL A 87 6.92 -3.48 0.13
C VAL A 87 6.22 -4.08 -1.08
N LEU A 88 6.13 -5.41 -1.15
CA LEU A 88 5.51 -6.11 -2.28
C LEU A 88 4.00 -5.83 -2.40
N ARG A 89 3.35 -5.47 -1.30
CA ARG A 89 1.92 -5.15 -1.26
C ARG A 89 1.61 -3.67 -1.39
N ALA A 90 2.62 -2.80 -1.35
CA ALA A 90 2.43 -1.35 -1.34
C ALA A 90 1.61 -0.84 -2.53
N ARG A 91 1.86 -1.38 -3.73
CA ARG A 91 1.09 -1.00 -4.93
C ARG A 91 -0.28 -1.67 -5.00
N PRO A 92 -0.43 -3.00 -4.83
CA PRO A 92 -1.73 -3.66 -4.79
C PRO A 92 -2.73 -3.07 -3.80
N TYR A 93 -2.27 -2.56 -2.64
CA TYR A 93 -3.15 -1.89 -1.66
C TYR A 93 -3.84 -0.64 -2.17
N LEU A 94 -3.33 -0.02 -3.24
CA LEU A 94 -3.90 1.20 -3.83
C LEU A 94 -4.89 0.90 -4.97
N GLU A 95 -4.78 -0.27 -5.59
CA GLU A 95 -5.48 -0.59 -6.84
C GLU A 95 -6.49 -1.73 -6.70
N LEU A 96 -6.28 -2.62 -5.73
CA LEU A 96 -7.05 -3.86 -5.57
C LEU A 96 -7.78 -3.90 -4.23
N ILE A 97 -8.82 -4.71 -4.19
CA ILE A 97 -9.58 -4.97 -2.97
C ILE A 97 -8.75 -5.94 -2.12
N ASN A 98 -8.29 -5.48 -0.96
CA ASN A 98 -7.54 -6.32 -0.02
C ASN A 98 -8.50 -7.04 0.94
N VAL A 99 -8.39 -8.37 1.02
CA VAL A 99 -9.07 -9.18 2.04
C VAL A 99 -8.04 -10.10 2.68
N GLY A 100 -7.65 -9.78 3.92
CA GLY A 100 -6.60 -10.50 4.63
C GLY A 100 -5.25 -10.42 3.89
N ARG A 101 -4.73 -11.57 3.44
CA ARG A 101 -3.44 -11.65 2.71
C ARG A 101 -3.60 -11.74 1.19
N ASN A 102 -4.83 -11.67 0.69
CA ASN A 102 -5.14 -11.78 -0.72
C ASN A 102 -5.59 -10.44 -1.30
N PHE A 103 -5.44 -10.30 -2.61
CA PHE A 103 -5.91 -9.17 -3.38
C PHE A 103 -6.84 -9.65 -4.48
N TYR A 104 -7.92 -8.90 -4.69
CA TYR A 104 -8.94 -9.20 -5.67
C TYR A 104 -9.13 -7.99 -6.58
N SER A 105 -9.14 -8.23 -7.89
CA SER A 105 -9.65 -7.25 -8.85
C SER A 105 -11.18 -7.37 -8.90
N PRO A 106 -11.91 -6.28 -9.17
CA PRO A 106 -13.29 -6.38 -9.60
C PRO A 106 -13.40 -7.36 -10.77
N PRO A 107 -14.51 -8.11 -10.89
CA PRO A 107 -14.73 -8.88 -12.09
C PRO A 107 -14.67 -7.92 -13.28
N PRO A 108 -14.01 -8.30 -14.40
CA PRO A 108 -14.20 -7.56 -15.65
C PRO A 108 -15.71 -7.47 -15.88
N GLU A 109 -16.21 -6.29 -16.26
CA GLU A 109 -17.65 -5.98 -16.38
C GLU A 109 -18.42 -7.25 -16.72
N MET A 110 -19.34 -7.65 -15.83
CA MET A 110 -20.30 -8.71 -16.16
C MET A 110 -20.77 -8.41 -17.56
N LEU A 111 -20.49 -9.31 -18.51
CA LEU A 111 -21.06 -9.26 -19.84
C LEU A 111 -22.54 -8.98 -19.62
N VAL A 112 -22.97 -7.75 -19.93
CA VAL A 112 -24.37 -7.41 -19.88
C VAL A 112 -24.96 -8.28 -20.96
N VAL A 113 -25.58 -9.39 -20.56
CA VAL A 113 -26.45 -10.16 -21.43
C VAL A 113 -27.59 -9.20 -21.73
N GLN A 114 -27.42 -8.38 -22.76
CA GLN A 114 -28.56 -7.71 -23.35
C GLN A 114 -29.49 -8.83 -23.77
N ASN A 115 -30.67 -8.87 -23.17
CA ASN A 115 -31.75 -9.69 -23.67
C ASN A 115 -32.09 -9.16 -25.07
N CYS A 116 -31.38 -9.65 -26.08
CA CYS A 116 -31.80 -9.55 -27.46
C CYS A 116 -33.07 -10.40 -27.55
N SER A 117 -34.22 -9.73 -27.66
CA SER A 117 -35.42 -10.35 -28.15
C SER A 117 -35.08 -11.09 -29.45
N GLU A 118 -35.31 -12.40 -29.43
CA GLU A 118 -35.14 -13.36 -30.51
C GLU A 118 -33.70 -13.83 -30.81
N GLY A 119 -33.26 -14.83 -30.03
CA GLY A 119 -32.75 -16.07 -30.62
C GLY A 119 -31.33 -16.11 -31.21
N SER A 120 -30.48 -15.11 -30.99
CA SER A 120 -29.06 -15.24 -31.37
C SER A 120 -28.13 -14.56 -30.37
N ILE A 121 -27.35 -15.37 -29.64
CA ILE A 121 -26.25 -14.89 -28.80
C ILE A 121 -25.04 -14.65 -29.73
N ARG A 122 -24.58 -13.40 -29.84
CA ARG A 122 -23.29 -13.08 -30.46
C ARG A 122 -22.35 -12.50 -29.42
N LEU A 123 -21.14 -13.05 -29.35
CA LEU A 123 -20.00 -12.47 -28.62
C LEU A 123 -19.47 -11.28 -29.41
N CYS A 124 -19.57 -10.07 -28.84
CA CYS A 124 -18.81 -8.91 -29.30
C CYS A 124 -17.74 -8.57 -28.27
N ARG A 125 -16.56 -8.21 -28.77
CA ARG A 125 -15.30 -8.01 -28.03
C ARG A 125 -15.17 -6.59 -27.50
#